data_AF-A0A350BS59-F1
#
_entry.id   AF-A0A350BS59-F1
#
_cell.length_a   1.000
_cell.length_b   1.000
_cell.length_c   1.000
_cell.angle_alpha   90.00
_cell.angle_beta   90.00
_cell.angle_gamma   90.00
#
_symmetry.space_group_name_H-M   'P 1'
#
loop_
_entity.id
_entity.type
_entity.pdbx_description
1 polymer ?
#
loop_
_entity_poly.entity_id
_entity_poly.type
_entity_poly.pdbx_seq_one_letter_code
_entity_poly.pdbx_strand_id
1 'polypeptide(L)'
;MMLNKSYTYVLPMLSTEIALVKQGLVNTFIGDKDYPQYDNHIFLLYKFNGSKEFLEYEDFLSNTHLFVAKYDPDDSHVMFVLDVPAFYQTDYDMFKQGKYSEMNRDYKVIIFAFHDIMDYEHRVAKVLFKHPDLREEWEERTGTDIPESMEVSSVPDLNTEVYNESMKVIDKVKPQENPFD
;
A
#
# COMPACT_ATOMS: atom_id res chain seq x y z
N MET A 1 7.27 -1.48 11.49
CA MET A 1 7.23 -0.76 10.21
C MET A 1 5.97 0.10 10.21
N MET A 2 6.04 1.36 9.77
CA MET A 2 4.86 2.22 9.65
C MET A 2 4.17 1.89 8.31
N LEU A 3 2.84 1.84 8.31
CA LEU A 3 2.06 1.61 7.08
C LEU A 3 2.25 2.80 6.13
N ASN A 4 2.43 2.52 4.84
CA ASN A 4 2.67 3.55 3.83
C ASN A 4 1.34 4.08 3.24
N LYS A 5 1.42 5.00 2.29
CA LYS A 5 0.23 5.57 1.66
C LYS A 5 -0.47 4.55 0.76
N SER A 6 0.25 3.62 0.13
CA SER A 6 -0.38 2.56 -0.67
C SER A 6 -1.30 1.68 0.18
N TYR A 7 -0.92 1.35 1.42
CA TYR A 7 -1.81 0.66 2.35
C TYR A 7 -3.09 1.46 2.62
N THR A 8 -2.97 2.78 2.78
CA THR A 8 -4.12 3.65 3.05
C THR A 8 -5.02 3.83 1.83
N TYR A 9 -4.45 4.13 0.66
CA TYR A 9 -5.20 4.66 -0.49
C TYR A 9 -5.25 3.72 -1.70
N VAL A 10 -4.49 2.63 -1.74
CA VAL A 10 -4.46 1.68 -2.87
C VAL A 10 -5.04 0.33 -2.48
N LEU A 11 -4.67 -0.20 -1.31
CA LEU A 11 -5.22 -1.45 -0.79
C LEU A 11 -6.76 -1.54 -0.83
N PRO A 12 -7.53 -0.47 -0.52
CA PRO A 12 -8.99 -0.52 -0.60
C PRO A 12 -9.55 -0.84 -2.00
N MET A 13 -8.82 -0.55 -3.09
CA MET A 13 -9.27 -0.88 -4.46
C MET A 13 -9.57 -2.36 -4.62
N LEU A 14 -8.67 -3.20 -4.10
CA LEU A 14 -8.78 -4.66 -4.16
C LEU A 14 -9.96 -5.18 -3.34
N SER A 15 -10.33 -4.51 -2.25
CA SER A 15 -11.39 -4.97 -1.33
C SER A 15 -12.79 -5.08 -1.96
N THR A 16 -12.97 -4.46 -3.13
CA THR A 16 -14.24 -4.47 -3.87
C THR A 16 -14.42 -5.69 -4.77
N GLU A 17 -13.31 -6.38 -5.10
CA GLU A 17 -13.27 -7.52 -6.01
C GLU A 17 -12.82 -8.80 -5.28
N ILE A 18 -12.01 -8.67 -4.23
CA ILE A 18 -11.43 -9.80 -3.49
C ILE A 18 -11.53 -9.60 -1.97
N ALA A 19 -11.74 -10.71 -1.26
CA ALA A 19 -11.76 -10.71 0.21
C ALA A 19 -10.34 -10.57 0.76
N LEU A 20 -9.99 -9.38 1.25
CA LEU A 20 -8.67 -9.12 1.85
C LEU A 20 -8.63 -9.53 3.32
N VAL A 21 -7.60 -10.29 3.68
CA VAL A 21 -7.31 -10.65 5.08
C VAL A 21 -6.18 -9.75 5.57
N LYS A 22 -6.45 -8.85 6.53
CA LYS A 22 -5.42 -7.95 7.08
C LYS A 22 -4.43 -8.66 8.02
N GLN A 23 -4.80 -9.83 8.56
CA GLN A 23 -3.93 -10.62 9.42
C GLN A 23 -2.65 -11.01 8.67
N GLY A 24 -1.49 -10.62 9.19
CA GLY A 24 -0.20 -10.91 8.56
C GLY A 24 0.19 -10.00 7.39
N LEU A 25 -0.70 -9.12 6.92
CA LEU A 25 -0.38 -8.11 5.91
C LEU A 25 0.58 -7.07 6.51
N VAL A 26 1.79 -6.99 5.99
CA VAL A 26 2.83 -6.06 6.45
C VAL A 26 2.63 -4.69 5.83
N ASN A 27 2.46 -4.64 4.51
CA ASN A 27 2.24 -3.41 3.78
C ASN A 27 1.72 -3.67 2.36
N THR A 28 1.38 -2.60 1.67
CA THR A 28 1.00 -2.60 0.26
C THR A 28 1.97 -1.72 -0.52
N PHE A 29 2.29 -2.05 -1.75
CA PHE A 29 3.20 -1.26 -2.59
C PHE A 29 2.63 -1.09 -4.00
N ILE A 30 3.10 -0.08 -4.71
CA ILE A 30 2.78 0.19 -6.12
C ILE A 30 3.89 -0.27 -7.07
N GLY A 31 4.89 -0.97 -6.55
CA GLY A 31 6.03 -1.43 -7.31
C GLY A 31 7.00 -2.23 -6.45
N ASP A 32 7.92 -2.92 -7.14
CA ASP A 32 9.11 -3.51 -6.57
C ASP A 32 10.30 -3.19 -7.49
N LYS A 33 11.42 -2.72 -6.92
CA LYS A 33 12.62 -2.35 -7.68
C LYS A 33 13.25 -3.55 -8.40
N ASP A 34 13.11 -4.76 -7.85
CA ASP A 34 13.67 -5.98 -8.43
C ASP A 34 12.77 -6.55 -9.53
N TYR A 35 11.52 -6.11 -9.61
CA TYR A 35 10.52 -6.60 -10.57
C TYR A 35 9.84 -5.46 -11.36
N PRO A 36 10.60 -4.65 -12.13
CA PRO A 36 10.07 -3.51 -12.87
C PRO A 36 9.07 -3.88 -13.98
N GLN A 37 9.02 -5.15 -14.41
CA GLN A 37 8.04 -5.65 -15.38
C GLN A 37 6.59 -5.60 -14.87
N TYR A 38 6.40 -5.51 -13.55
CA TYR A 38 5.10 -5.40 -12.90
C TYR A 38 4.76 -3.94 -12.55
N ASP A 39 5.24 -2.98 -13.34
CA ASP A 39 4.79 -1.58 -13.22
C ASP A 39 3.26 -1.51 -13.32
N ASN A 40 2.64 -0.57 -12.59
CA ASN A 40 1.18 -0.40 -12.48
C ASN A 40 0.41 -1.59 -11.87
N HIS A 41 1.04 -2.37 -10.99
CA HIS A 41 0.37 -3.41 -10.22
C HIS A 41 0.30 -3.05 -8.74
N ILE A 42 -0.47 -3.81 -7.97
CA ILE A 42 -0.58 -3.72 -6.51
C ILE A 42 0.17 -4.90 -5.91
N PHE A 43 1.08 -4.60 -4.99
CA PHE A 43 1.92 -5.58 -4.32
C PHE A 43 1.47 -5.72 -2.88
N LEU A 44 1.14 -6.94 -2.46
CA LEU A 44 0.78 -7.24 -1.07
C LEU A 44 1.87 -8.07 -0.42
N LEU A 45 2.52 -7.50 0.60
CA LEU A 45 3.56 -8.19 1.36
C LEU A 45 2.95 -8.80 2.62
N TYR A 46 2.90 -10.12 2.67
CA TYR A 46 2.44 -10.87 3.83
C TYR A 46 3.60 -11.50 4.57
N LYS A 47 3.49 -11.59 5.89
CA LYS A 47 4.34 -12.49 6.68
C LYS A 47 3.95 -13.92 6.37
N PHE A 48 4.91 -14.70 5.88
CA PHE A 48 4.70 -16.12 5.70
C PHE A 48 4.43 -16.79 7.04
N ASN A 49 3.43 -17.66 7.08
CA ASN A 49 3.29 -18.62 8.16
C ASN A 49 2.68 -19.91 7.62
N GLY A 50 3.20 -21.07 8.05
CA GLY A 50 2.73 -22.37 7.57
C GLY A 50 1.38 -22.82 8.16
N SER A 51 0.55 -21.91 8.67
CA SER A 51 -0.77 -22.28 9.17
C SER A 51 -1.66 -22.71 8.01
N LYS A 52 -2.62 -23.59 8.29
CA LYS A 52 -3.57 -24.06 7.27
C LYS A 52 -4.37 -22.88 6.70
N GLU A 53 -4.79 -21.96 7.58
CA GLU A 53 -5.58 -20.78 7.22
C GLU A 53 -4.81 -19.86 6.27
N PHE A 54 -3.51 -19.67 6.49
CA PHE A 54 -2.69 -18.86 5.60
C PHE A 54 -2.46 -19.53 4.25
N LEU A 55 -2.20 -20.83 4.22
CA LEU A 55 -2.04 -21.58 2.97
C LEU A 55 -3.33 -21.58 2.14
N GLU A 56 -4.50 -21.71 2.78
CA GLU A 56 -5.80 -21.57 2.12
C GLU A 56 -6.00 -20.15 1.57
N TYR A 57 -5.54 -19.13 2.29
CA TYR A 57 -5.61 -17.75 1.83
C TYR A 57 -4.64 -17.46 0.66
N GLU A 58 -3.43 -18.02 0.67
CA GLU A 58 -2.52 -17.93 -0.47
C GLU A 58 -3.11 -18.55 -1.73
N ASP A 59 -3.71 -19.73 -1.60
CA ASP A 59 -4.37 -20.43 -2.71
C ASP A 59 -5.56 -19.59 -3.22
N PHE A 60 -6.38 -19.06 -2.32
CA PHE A 60 -7.46 -18.15 -2.68
C PHE A 60 -6.95 -16.95 -3.50
N LEU A 61 -5.95 -16.21 -2.99
CA LEU A 61 -5.39 -15.04 -3.69
C LEU A 61 -4.84 -15.41 -5.07
N SER A 62 -4.15 -16.54 -5.17
CA SER A 62 -3.53 -17.04 -6.41
C SER A 62 -4.55 -17.45 -7.47
N ASN A 63 -5.80 -17.69 -7.08
CA ASN A 63 -6.88 -18.07 -7.99
C ASN A 63 -7.86 -16.92 -8.28
N THR A 64 -7.60 -15.71 -7.80
CA THR A 64 -8.42 -14.54 -8.13
C THR A 64 -8.17 -14.06 -9.56
N HIS A 65 -9.16 -13.37 -10.14
CA HIS A 65 -9.02 -12.82 -11.49
C HIS A 65 -8.01 -11.66 -11.59
N LEU A 66 -7.59 -11.09 -10.45
CA LEU A 66 -6.58 -10.04 -10.37
C LEU A 66 -5.16 -10.61 -10.19
N PHE A 67 -5.01 -11.91 -9.97
CA PHE A 67 -3.70 -12.50 -9.71
C PHE A 67 -2.78 -12.46 -10.92
N VAL A 68 -1.57 -11.93 -10.72
CA VAL A 68 -0.54 -11.85 -11.75
C VAL A 68 0.66 -12.73 -11.40
N ALA A 69 1.20 -12.60 -10.19
CA ALA A 69 2.38 -13.35 -9.77
C ALA A 69 2.49 -13.48 -8.26
N LYS A 70 3.33 -14.43 -7.82
CA LYS A 70 3.72 -14.63 -6.43
C LYS A 70 5.22 -14.92 -6.36
N TYR A 71 5.91 -14.35 -5.37
CA TYR A 71 7.32 -14.66 -5.08
C TYR A 71 7.64 -14.38 -3.62
N ASP A 72 8.75 -14.95 -3.15
CA ASP A 72 9.24 -14.77 -1.78
C ASP A 72 10.38 -13.75 -1.82
N PRO A 73 10.18 -12.48 -1.42
CA PRO A 73 11.23 -11.46 -1.46
C PRO A 73 12.34 -11.70 -0.43
N ASP A 74 12.04 -12.44 0.64
CA ASP A 74 12.95 -12.89 1.69
C ASP A 74 12.42 -14.16 2.37
N ASP A 75 13.16 -14.73 3.32
CA ASP A 75 12.85 -15.99 4.00
C ASP A 75 11.60 -15.90 4.93
N SER A 76 11.05 -14.71 5.15
CA SER A 76 9.96 -14.45 6.12
C SER A 76 8.67 -13.94 5.48
N HIS A 77 8.67 -13.61 4.20
CA HIS A 77 7.54 -12.96 3.55
C HIS A 77 7.20 -13.58 2.20
N VAL A 78 5.94 -13.39 1.81
CA VAL A 78 5.43 -13.70 0.48
C VAL A 78 4.85 -12.42 -0.12
N MET A 79 5.22 -12.12 -1.35
CA MET A 79 4.70 -11.02 -2.14
C MET A 79 3.70 -11.55 -3.16
N PHE A 80 2.51 -10.94 -3.17
CA PHE A 80 1.51 -11.13 -4.23
C PHE A 80 1.48 -9.91 -5.12
N VAL A 81 1.51 -10.14 -6.44
CA VAL A 81 1.32 -9.11 -7.46
C VAL A 81 -0.08 -9.26 -8.03
N LEU A 82 -0.87 -8.19 -7.92
CA LEU A 82 -2.25 -8.14 -8.35
C LEU A 82 -2.45 -7.00 -9.36
N ASP A 83 -3.29 -7.22 -10.35
CA ASP A 83 -3.77 -6.15 -11.23
C ASP A 83 -4.53 -5.10 -10.43
N VAL A 84 -4.38 -3.84 -10.86
CA VAL A 84 -5.29 -2.77 -10.43
C VAL A 84 -6.67 -3.06 -11.04
N PRO A 85 -7.75 -3.19 -10.25
CA PRO A 85 -9.08 -3.38 -10.83
C PRO A 85 -9.39 -2.25 -11.81
N ALA A 86 -9.79 -2.60 -13.04
CA ALA A 86 -9.86 -1.64 -14.15
C ALA A 86 -10.71 -0.40 -13.85
N PHE A 87 -11.74 -0.54 -13.01
CA PHE A 87 -12.59 0.56 -12.56
C PHE A 87 -11.83 1.64 -11.76
N TYR A 88 -10.78 1.27 -11.00
CA TYR A 88 -9.99 2.19 -10.18
C TYR A 88 -8.69 2.68 -10.85
N GLN A 89 -8.46 2.37 -12.13
CA GLN A 89 -7.21 2.77 -12.80
C GLN A 89 -6.96 4.28 -12.72
N THR A 90 -8.00 5.08 -12.93
CA THR A 90 -7.91 6.55 -12.81
C THR A 90 -7.53 6.99 -11.38
N ASP A 91 -8.12 6.38 -10.36
CA ASP A 91 -7.83 6.70 -8.96
C ASP A 91 -6.41 6.27 -8.57
N TYR A 92 -5.94 5.14 -9.09
CA TYR A 92 -4.56 4.67 -8.94
C TYR A 92 -3.56 5.62 -9.59
N ASP A 93 -3.88 6.17 -10.76
CA ASP A 93 -3.04 7.18 -11.41
C ASP A 93 -3.03 8.52 -10.65
N MET A 94 -4.16 8.92 -10.06
CA MET A 94 -4.22 10.08 -9.17
C MET A 94 -3.42 9.86 -7.88
N PHE A 95 -3.45 8.65 -7.31
CA PHE A 95 -2.62 8.28 -6.17
C PHE A 95 -1.13 8.49 -6.47
N LYS A 96 -0.63 7.93 -7.58
CA LYS A 96 0.78 8.09 -7.99
C LYS A 96 1.18 9.56 -8.19
N GLN A 97 0.24 10.41 -8.62
CA GLN A 97 0.46 11.86 -8.77
C GLN A 97 0.30 12.65 -7.45
N GLY A 98 -0.12 12.01 -6.36
CA GLY A 98 -0.41 12.68 -5.08
C GLY A 98 -1.70 13.49 -5.07
N LYS A 99 -2.59 13.30 -6.05
CA LYS A 99 -3.85 14.04 -6.21
C LYS A 99 -5.00 13.36 -5.47
N TYR A 100 -4.84 13.20 -4.16
CA TYR A 100 -5.81 12.45 -3.34
C TYR A 100 -7.18 13.11 -3.30
N SER A 101 -7.23 14.45 -3.31
CA SER A 101 -8.50 15.18 -3.30
C SER A 101 -9.26 15.08 -4.63
N GLU A 102 -8.59 14.70 -5.72
CA GLU A 102 -9.20 14.53 -7.05
C GLU A 102 -9.71 13.11 -7.30
N MET A 103 -9.45 12.17 -6.39
CA MET A 103 -10.00 10.81 -6.47
C MET A 103 -11.53 10.84 -6.51
N ASN A 104 -12.10 9.81 -7.15
CA ASN A 104 -13.52 9.60 -7.25
C ASN A 104 -14.18 9.63 -5.86
N ARG A 105 -15.30 10.33 -5.75
CA ARG A 105 -16.03 10.49 -4.47
C ARG A 105 -16.48 9.16 -3.89
N ASP A 106 -16.95 8.24 -4.72
CA ASP A 106 -17.40 6.91 -4.29
C ASP A 106 -16.20 6.08 -3.81
N TYR A 107 -15.04 6.24 -4.46
CA TYR A 107 -13.82 5.59 -4.01
C TYR A 107 -13.36 6.10 -2.63
N LYS A 108 -13.50 7.40 -2.34
CA LYS A 108 -13.23 7.94 -1.00
C LYS A 108 -14.09 7.31 0.09
N VAL A 109 -15.36 6.99 -0.22
CA VAL A 109 -16.26 6.28 0.71
C VAL A 109 -15.77 4.85 0.95
N ILE A 110 -15.27 4.17 -0.09
CA ILE A 110 -14.66 2.83 0.04
C ILE A 110 -13.44 2.89 0.95
N ILE A 111 -12.56 3.89 0.81
CA ILE A 111 -11.41 4.08 1.70
C ILE A 111 -11.88 4.21 3.16
N PHE A 112 -12.94 4.97 3.42
CA PHE A 112 -13.48 5.14 4.77
C PHE A 112 -14.02 3.84 5.34
N ALA A 113 -14.86 3.13 4.58
CA ALA A 113 -15.41 1.85 5.01
C ALA A 113 -14.31 0.81 5.27
N PHE A 114 -13.29 0.77 4.40
CA PHE A 114 -12.21 -0.21 4.51
C PHE A 114 -11.32 0.01 5.75
N HIS A 115 -11.15 1.26 6.18
CA HIS A 115 -10.33 1.62 7.36
C HIS A 115 -11.14 1.96 8.60
N ASP A 116 -12.46 1.77 8.58
CA ASP A 116 -13.38 2.11 9.68
C ASP A 116 -13.28 3.58 10.10
N ILE A 117 -13.14 4.49 9.12
CA ILE A 117 -13.05 5.93 9.36
C ILE A 117 -14.47 6.51 9.45
N MET A 118 -14.89 6.79 10.67
CA MET A 118 -16.21 7.40 10.97
C MET A 118 -16.12 8.91 11.28
N ASP A 119 -14.93 9.39 11.60
CA ASP A 119 -14.68 10.78 12.02
C ASP A 119 -14.20 11.64 10.85
N TYR A 120 -14.87 12.77 10.63
CA TYR A 120 -14.49 13.74 9.60
C TYR A 120 -13.18 14.47 9.95
N GLU A 121 -12.81 14.51 11.23
CA GLU A 121 -11.54 15.08 11.70
C GLU A 121 -10.35 14.15 11.47
N HIS A 122 -10.59 12.90 11.05
CA HIS A 122 -9.52 11.95 10.77
C HIS A 122 -8.59 12.48 9.66
N ARG A 123 -7.27 12.35 9.84
CA ARG A 123 -6.26 12.91 8.90
C ARG A 123 -6.48 12.45 7.46
N VAL A 124 -6.85 11.18 7.26
CA VAL A 124 -7.15 10.65 5.91
C VAL A 124 -8.37 11.35 5.29
N ALA A 125 -9.42 11.62 6.07
CA ALA A 125 -10.58 12.36 5.60
C ALA A 125 -10.19 13.80 5.22
N LYS A 126 -9.44 14.48 6.09
CA LYS A 126 -8.93 15.83 5.81
C LYS A 126 -8.09 15.89 4.53
N VAL A 127 -7.27 14.87 4.25
CA VAL A 127 -6.51 14.77 2.99
C VAL A 127 -7.44 14.58 1.78
N LEU A 128 -8.34 13.58 1.83
CA LEU A 128 -9.23 13.26 0.71
C LEU A 128 -10.21 14.40 0.37
N PHE A 129 -10.48 15.30 1.31
CA PHE A 129 -11.37 16.46 1.11
C PHE A 129 -10.65 17.81 1.16
N LYS A 130 -9.30 17.82 1.13
CA LYS A 130 -8.47 19.04 1.13
C LYS A 130 -8.88 20.05 2.22
N HIS A 131 -9.01 19.57 3.45
CA HIS A 131 -9.46 20.40 4.58
C HIS A 131 -8.46 21.54 4.87
N PRO A 132 -8.92 22.77 5.12
CA PRO A 132 -8.05 23.93 5.36
C PRO A 132 -7.04 23.75 6.49
N ASP A 133 -7.41 23.10 7.60
CA ASP A 133 -6.50 22.91 8.75
C ASP A 133 -5.15 22.26 8.38
N LEU A 134 -5.14 21.34 7.41
CA LEU A 134 -3.89 20.71 6.98
C LEU A 134 -3.01 21.71 6.23
N ARG A 135 -3.62 22.62 5.47
CA ARG A 135 -2.89 23.72 4.82
C ARG A 135 -2.30 24.64 5.86
N GLU A 136 -3.09 25.07 6.84
CA GLU A 136 -2.63 25.92 7.94
C GLU A 136 -1.46 25.25 8.70
N GLU A 137 -1.55 23.95 8.99
CA GLU A 137 -0.45 23.17 9.58
C GLU A 137 0.84 23.27 8.73
N TRP A 138 0.73 23.16 7.40
CA TRP A 138 1.88 23.26 6.51
C TRP A 138 2.44 24.68 6.41
N GLU A 139 1.57 25.70 6.36
CA GLU A 139 1.97 27.11 6.30
C GLU A 139 2.71 27.50 7.59
N GLU A 140 2.20 27.08 8.76
CA GLU A 140 2.88 27.27 10.05
C GLU A 140 4.25 26.59 10.10
N ARG A 141 4.35 25.35 9.57
CA ARG A 141 5.59 24.58 9.59
C ARG A 141 6.65 25.09 8.62
N THR A 142 6.24 25.65 7.49
CA THR A 142 7.15 26.10 6.43
C THR A 142 7.36 27.61 6.40
N GLY A 143 6.52 28.38 7.10
CA GLY A 143 6.53 29.84 7.09
C GLY A 143 6.19 30.43 5.72
N THR A 144 5.45 29.69 4.88
CA THR A 144 5.13 30.06 3.49
C THR A 144 3.65 29.84 3.23
N ASP A 145 3.00 30.77 2.52
CA ASP A 145 1.60 30.63 2.09
C ASP A 145 1.46 29.56 1.01
N ILE A 146 0.46 28.68 1.14
CA ILE A 146 0.20 27.58 0.22
C ILE A 146 -1.09 27.89 -0.56
N PRO A 147 -1.05 27.96 -1.90
CA PRO A 147 -2.25 28.21 -2.70
C PRO A 147 -3.37 27.19 -2.41
N GLU A 148 -4.63 27.65 -2.35
CA GLU A 148 -5.78 26.79 -2.08
C GLU A 148 -5.91 25.60 -3.04
N SER A 149 -5.44 25.77 -4.27
CA SER A 149 -5.45 24.74 -5.31
C SER A 149 -4.52 23.56 -5.03
N MET A 150 -3.46 23.74 -4.23
CA MET A 150 -2.49 22.67 -3.94
C MET A 150 -3.08 21.57 -3.07
N GLU A 151 -2.56 20.35 -3.23
CA GLU A 151 -2.85 19.23 -2.33
C GLU A 151 -2.26 19.48 -0.94
N VAL A 152 -2.95 19.00 0.10
CA VAL A 152 -2.55 19.17 1.52
C VAL A 152 -1.80 17.95 2.07
N SER A 153 -1.38 17.05 1.18
CA SER A 153 -0.57 15.87 1.47
C SER A 153 0.52 15.77 0.41
N SER A 154 1.71 15.31 0.81
CA SER A 154 2.81 15.11 -0.14
C SER A 154 2.46 14.05 -1.20
N VAL A 155 3.12 14.09 -2.36
CA VAL A 155 3.11 12.94 -3.28
C VAL A 155 3.62 11.67 -2.57
N PRO A 156 3.22 10.46 -3.02
CA PRO A 156 3.72 9.22 -2.42
C PRO A 156 5.25 9.13 -2.56
N ASP A 157 5.96 8.79 -1.48
CA ASP A 157 7.42 8.69 -1.50
C ASP A 157 7.83 7.31 -2.05
N LEU A 158 8.39 7.28 -3.26
CA LEU A 158 8.78 6.02 -3.90
C LEU A 158 9.77 5.18 -3.07
N ASN A 159 10.51 5.76 -2.12
CA ASN A 159 11.37 4.98 -1.22
C ASN A 159 10.58 4.13 -0.23
N THR A 160 9.32 4.50 0.06
CA THR A 160 8.41 3.77 0.95
C THR A 160 7.28 3.06 0.21
N GLU A 161 6.96 3.50 -1.00
CA GLU A 161 5.85 2.98 -1.82
C GLU A 161 6.29 1.92 -2.84
N VAL A 162 7.58 1.82 -3.12
CA VAL A 162 8.19 0.78 -3.96
C VAL A 162 9.05 -0.12 -3.08
N TYR A 163 8.73 -1.41 -3.05
CA TYR A 163 9.47 -2.40 -2.30
C TYR A 163 10.92 -2.47 -2.80
N ASN A 164 11.86 -2.62 -1.86
CA ASN A 164 13.29 -2.66 -2.17
C ASN A 164 14.07 -3.38 -1.08
N GLU A 165 15.34 -3.66 -1.36
CA GLU A 165 16.30 -4.34 -0.46
C GLU A 165 16.30 -3.85 0.99
N SER A 166 16.12 -2.54 1.24
CA SER A 166 16.13 -2.02 2.61
C SER A 166 14.94 -2.47 3.47
N MET A 167 13.91 -3.01 2.82
CA MET A 167 12.69 -3.53 3.46
C MET A 167 12.71 -5.05 3.65
N LYS A 168 13.67 -5.76 3.06
CA LYS A 168 13.84 -7.21 3.24
C LYS A 168 14.27 -7.52 4.67
N VAL A 169 13.73 -8.59 5.24
CA VAL A 169 14.24 -9.12 6.50
C VAL A 169 15.48 -9.95 6.21
N ILE A 170 16.62 -9.46 6.71
CA ILE A 170 17.89 -10.17 6.65
C ILE A 170 18.03 -10.97 7.95
N ASP A 171 17.83 -12.28 7.87
CA ASP A 171 18.13 -13.17 9.00
C ASP A 171 19.63 -13.21 9.25
N LYS A 172 20.06 -12.63 10.38
CA LYS A 172 21.48 -12.60 10.80
C LYS A 172 22.00 -13.94 11.36
N VAL A 173 21.24 -15.03 11.23
CA VAL A 173 21.58 -16.32 11.84
C VAL A 173 21.45 -17.45 10.81
N LYS A 174 22.41 -17.52 9.90
CA LYS A 174 22.94 -18.83 9.51
C LYS A 174 24.30 -18.95 10.21
N PRO A 175 24.48 -19.87 11.16
CA PRO A 175 25.83 -20.22 11.60
C PRO A 175 26.61 -20.55 10.33
N GLN A 176 27.83 -20.02 10.20
CA GLN A 176 28.74 -20.58 9.20
C GLN A 176 28.83 -22.07 9.50
N GLU A 177 28.37 -22.92 8.58
CA GLU A 177 28.75 -24.31 8.61
C GLU A 177 30.27 -24.31 8.54
N ASN A 178 30.92 -24.59 9.68
CA ASN A 178 32.32 -24.94 9.70
C ASN A 178 32.44 -26.17 8.80
N PRO A 179 33.19 -26.13 7.68
CA PRO A 179 33.36 -27.31 6.83
C PRO A 179 34.21 -28.41 7.50
N PHE A 180 34.51 -28.27 8.80
CA PHE A 180 35.51 -29.03 9.54
C PHE A 180 35.13 -29.30 11.01
N ASP A 181 33.84 -29.38 11.34
CA ASP A 181 33.38 -30.03 12.59
C ASP A 181 32.78 -31.41 12.28
#